data_AF-A0A414P835-F1
#
_entry.id   AF-A0A414P835-F1
#
_cell.length_a   1.000
_cell.length_b   1.000
_cell.length_c   1.000
_cell.angle_alpha   90.00
_cell.angle_beta   90.00
_cell.angle_gamma   90.00
#
_symmetry.space_group_name_H-M   'P 1'
#
loop_
_entity.id
_entity.type
_entity.pdbx_description
1 polymer ?
#
loop_
_entity_poly.entity_id
_entity_poly.type
_entity_poly.pdbx_seq_one_letter_code
_entity_poly.pdbx_strand_id
1 'polypeptide(L)'
;MNEIYHHGIKGQKWGVRRYQFADGSLTPAGEKRYYINQNSNKVSRLSSLASMKVKDIANNARTQITGKQYVDSCLKKGTTFSRIQTSKDFENFAFYATYLKTDSDKYMGLFGKNLTSRAKAAAKQAEKQANASGSKTDADKAKELRSASNNMKVYQLKISATDKLKVPSDENAGFITANLLKDKSFKKNVEASLADSKEKMRRPAQQILFKQAENALKKDPNTMTKSEKVAVYKAFNLSLTNHNTQEVAAQNRFYSELKKKGYNALLDYNDKEYSSYHAKRPMIIFDTDSVKLQAVTQTNPKIVDKMYRKYNSERIAKESIASTIGVLGKIGNKTISECNTYVRRKMSDYLS
;
A
#
# COMPACT_ATOMS: atom_id res chain seq x y z
N MET A 1 -34.31 -22.14 -45.15
CA MET A 1 -33.81 -22.51 -43.80
C MET A 1 -32.96 -21.35 -43.31
N ASN A 2 -33.35 -20.72 -42.18
CA ASN A 2 -32.59 -19.62 -41.58
C ASN A 2 -31.70 -20.18 -40.48
N GLU A 3 -30.41 -20.35 -40.78
CA GLU A 3 -29.41 -20.74 -39.78
C GLU A 3 -28.98 -19.51 -38.97
N ILE A 4 -29.01 -19.62 -37.63
CA ILE A 4 -28.50 -18.58 -36.72
C ILE A 4 -27.00 -18.82 -36.51
N TYR A 5 -26.16 -17.97 -37.11
CA TYR A 5 -24.73 -17.99 -36.87
C TYR A 5 -24.38 -17.18 -35.61
N HIS A 6 -23.77 -17.83 -34.62
CA HIS A 6 -23.20 -17.15 -33.46
C HIS A 6 -21.73 -16.78 -33.71
N HIS A 7 -21.46 -15.50 -33.99
CA HIS A 7 -20.10 -14.99 -34.00
C HIS A 7 -19.65 -14.66 -32.57
N GLY A 8 -18.74 -15.46 -32.02
CA GLY A 8 -18.07 -15.16 -30.76
C GLY A 8 -17.26 -13.85 -30.86
N ILE A 9 -17.11 -13.13 -29.74
CA ILE A 9 -16.34 -11.88 -29.73
C ILE A 9 -14.84 -12.21 -29.91
N LYS A 10 -14.18 -11.60 -30.90
CA LYS A 10 -12.76 -11.86 -31.21
C LYS A 10 -11.86 -11.73 -29.96
N GLY A 11 -11.22 -12.85 -29.59
CA GLY A 11 -10.32 -12.96 -28.44
C GLY A 11 -11.01 -13.25 -27.09
N GLN A 12 -12.32 -13.38 -27.03
CA GLN A 12 -13.08 -13.81 -25.86
C GLN A 12 -12.78 -15.28 -25.55
N LYS A 13 -12.36 -15.59 -24.31
CA LYS A 13 -12.21 -16.99 -23.85
C LYS A 13 -13.52 -17.46 -23.24
N TRP A 14 -13.88 -18.72 -23.46
CA TRP A 14 -15.09 -19.32 -22.89
C TRP A 14 -15.06 -19.20 -21.36
N GLY A 15 -16.17 -18.79 -20.74
CA GLY A 15 -16.28 -18.57 -19.29
C GLY A 15 -15.68 -17.25 -18.75
N VAL A 16 -14.99 -16.43 -19.55
CA VAL A 16 -14.36 -15.17 -19.08
C VAL A 16 -15.15 -13.95 -19.55
N ARG A 17 -15.98 -13.33 -18.71
CA ARG A 17 -16.75 -12.12 -19.05
C ARG A 17 -15.83 -10.90 -19.22
N ARG A 18 -15.47 -10.56 -20.48
CA ARG A 18 -14.54 -9.44 -20.79
C ARG A 18 -15.18 -8.05 -20.66
N TYR A 19 -16.49 -7.95 -20.91
CA TYR A 19 -17.21 -6.68 -20.96
C TYR A 19 -18.25 -6.54 -19.87
N GLN A 20 -18.37 -7.54 -18.98
CA GLN A 20 -19.34 -7.59 -17.91
C GLN A 20 -18.64 -8.01 -16.61
N PHE A 21 -19.07 -7.42 -15.51
CA PHE A 21 -18.72 -7.85 -14.16
C PHE A 21 -19.38 -9.20 -13.85
N ALA A 22 -19.00 -9.82 -12.72
CA ALA A 22 -19.51 -11.12 -12.33
C ALA A 22 -21.03 -11.13 -12.03
N ASP A 23 -21.58 -9.97 -11.69
CA ASP A 23 -23.00 -9.70 -11.44
C ASP A 23 -23.79 -9.39 -12.73
N GLY A 24 -23.14 -9.40 -13.90
CA GLY A 24 -23.78 -9.15 -15.19
C GLY A 24 -23.82 -7.67 -15.62
N SER A 25 -23.47 -6.74 -14.74
CA SER A 25 -23.37 -5.31 -15.09
C SER A 25 -22.21 -5.05 -16.06
N LEU A 26 -22.30 -4.01 -16.91
CA LEU A 26 -21.26 -3.74 -17.89
C LEU A 26 -20.00 -3.17 -17.22
N THR A 27 -18.84 -3.70 -17.62
CA THR A 27 -17.57 -3.02 -17.37
C THR A 27 -17.53 -1.70 -18.16
N PRO A 28 -16.72 -0.71 -17.77
CA PRO A 28 -16.54 0.52 -18.55
C PRO A 28 -16.07 0.27 -20.00
N ALA A 29 -15.33 -0.83 -20.25
CA ALA A 29 -14.97 -1.27 -21.60
C ALA A 29 -16.18 -1.84 -22.37
N GLY A 30 -17.11 -2.48 -21.66
CA GLY A 30 -18.38 -2.96 -22.19
C GLY A 30 -19.33 -1.82 -22.55
N GLU A 31 -19.50 -0.85 -21.65
CA GLU A 31 -20.25 0.38 -21.92
C GLU A 31 -19.72 1.09 -23.17
N LYS A 32 -18.40 1.27 -23.26
CA LYS A 32 -17.73 1.87 -24.43
C LYS A 32 -17.93 1.07 -25.72
N ARG A 33 -17.91 -0.26 -25.66
CA ARG A 33 -18.10 -1.14 -26.83
C ARG A 33 -19.52 -1.04 -27.38
N TYR A 34 -20.53 -1.09 -26.52
CA TYR A 34 -21.93 -0.96 -26.95
C TYR A 34 -22.27 0.47 -27.40
N TYR A 35 -21.57 1.48 -26.86
CA TYR A 35 -21.74 2.88 -27.25
C TYR A 35 -21.07 3.24 -28.60
N ILE A 36 -19.87 2.70 -28.89
CA ILE A 36 -19.13 2.97 -30.16
C ILE A 36 -19.78 2.30 -31.37
N ASN A 37 -20.49 1.18 -31.17
CA ASN A 37 -21.18 0.49 -32.27
C ASN A 37 -22.35 1.29 -32.86
N GLN A 38 -22.69 2.45 -32.28
CA GLN A 38 -23.74 3.34 -32.80
C GLN A 38 -23.23 4.48 -33.69
N ASN A 39 -21.91 4.71 -33.82
CA ASN A 39 -21.42 5.83 -34.64
C ASN A 39 -20.08 5.50 -35.33
N SER A 40 -20.18 5.11 -36.60
CA SER A 40 -19.06 4.85 -37.51
C SER A 40 -18.59 6.12 -38.22
N ASN A 41 -17.29 6.44 -38.20
CA ASN A 41 -16.54 6.78 -39.43
C ASN A 41 -15.01 6.88 -39.24
N LYS A 42 -14.28 6.46 -40.28
CA LYS A 42 -12.87 6.08 -40.38
C LYS A 42 -11.93 7.27 -40.70
N VAL A 43 -11.15 7.77 -39.74
CA VAL A 43 -9.94 8.60 -39.99
C VAL A 43 -8.90 8.32 -38.89
N SER A 44 -8.16 7.19 -38.97
CA SER A 44 -7.74 6.47 -37.75
C SER A 44 -6.26 6.07 -37.59
N ARG A 45 -5.25 6.71 -38.22
CA ARG A 45 -3.84 6.36 -37.89
C ARG A 45 -2.93 7.51 -37.48
N LEU A 46 -2.89 8.64 -38.19
CA LEU A 46 -2.06 9.80 -37.77
C LEU A 46 -2.75 10.69 -36.72
N SER A 47 -4.08 10.71 -36.69
CA SER A 47 -4.87 11.28 -35.59
C SER A 47 -4.76 10.46 -34.30
N SER A 48 -4.37 9.17 -34.35
CA SER A 48 -4.42 8.26 -33.19
C SER A 48 -3.40 8.58 -32.09
N LEU A 49 -2.31 9.28 -32.44
CA LEU A 49 -1.35 9.80 -31.47
C LEU A 49 -1.77 11.19 -30.95
N ALA A 50 -2.37 12.02 -31.81
CA ALA A 50 -2.87 13.35 -31.44
C ALA A 50 -4.22 13.34 -30.69
N SER A 51 -4.98 12.24 -30.77
CA SER A 51 -6.32 12.08 -30.17
C SER A 51 -6.38 11.01 -29.08
N MET A 52 -5.24 10.70 -28.44
CA MET A 52 -5.27 10.13 -27.09
C MET A 52 -6.20 11.01 -26.26
N LYS A 53 -7.39 10.51 -25.88
CA LYS A 53 -8.31 11.30 -25.07
C LYS A 53 -7.56 11.71 -23.81
N VAL A 54 -7.57 13.01 -23.51
CA VAL A 54 -6.95 13.61 -22.33
C VAL A 54 -7.26 12.81 -21.06
N LYS A 55 -8.40 12.11 -20.98
CA LYS A 55 -8.76 11.24 -19.86
C LYS A 55 -7.92 9.96 -19.70
N ASP A 56 -7.39 9.36 -20.76
CA ASP A 56 -6.62 8.10 -20.68
C ASP A 56 -5.14 8.38 -20.38
N ILE A 57 -4.60 9.48 -20.92
CA ILE A 57 -3.35 10.10 -20.42
C ILE A 57 -3.58 10.59 -18.99
N ALA A 58 -4.70 11.26 -18.69
CA ALA A 58 -4.98 11.75 -17.35
C ALA A 58 -5.30 10.64 -16.35
N ASN A 59 -5.74 9.44 -16.74
CA ASN A 59 -5.99 8.34 -15.79
C ASN A 59 -4.73 7.50 -15.55
N ASN A 60 -3.86 7.33 -16.55
CA ASN A 60 -2.50 6.81 -16.31
C ASN A 60 -1.63 7.85 -15.59
N ALA A 61 -1.76 9.14 -15.93
CA ALA A 61 -1.14 10.22 -15.19
C ALA A 61 -1.78 10.37 -13.80
N ARG A 62 -3.09 10.22 -13.61
CA ARG A 62 -3.75 10.20 -12.28
C ARG A 62 -3.39 8.94 -11.51
N THR A 63 -3.24 7.75 -12.09
CA THR A 63 -2.70 6.60 -11.33
C THR A 63 -1.24 6.83 -10.93
N GLN A 64 -0.47 7.60 -11.71
CA GLN A 64 0.89 8.05 -11.38
C GLN A 64 0.95 9.26 -10.41
N ILE A 65 -0.08 10.12 -10.38
CA ILE A 65 -0.15 11.39 -9.62
C ILE A 65 -1.01 11.26 -8.34
N THR A 66 -2.13 10.54 -8.39
CA THR A 66 -3.08 10.28 -7.28
C THR A 66 -2.94 8.88 -6.68
N GLY A 67 -2.29 7.94 -7.38
CA GLY A 67 -2.01 6.61 -6.86
C GLY A 67 -3.18 5.62 -6.85
N LYS A 68 -4.42 6.04 -7.15
CA LYS A 68 -5.60 5.17 -7.16
C LYS A 68 -5.52 4.11 -8.26
N GLN A 69 -5.72 2.84 -7.90
CA GLN A 69 -5.75 1.74 -8.84
C GLN A 69 -7.19 1.48 -9.28
N TYR A 70 -7.58 2.04 -10.43
CA TYR A 70 -8.96 1.97 -10.96
C TYR A 70 -9.29 0.69 -11.71
N VAL A 71 -8.29 -0.15 -11.99
CA VAL A 71 -8.43 -1.45 -12.65
C VAL A 71 -7.45 -2.43 -12.04
N ASP A 72 -7.75 -3.72 -12.09
CA ASP A 72 -6.80 -4.75 -11.69
C ASP A 72 -5.50 -4.57 -12.48
N SER A 73 -4.39 -4.84 -11.80
CA SER A 73 -3.08 -4.82 -12.42
C SER A 73 -2.46 -6.20 -12.39
N CYS A 74 -1.51 -6.42 -13.30
CA CYS A 74 -0.82 -7.68 -13.43
C CYS A 74 0.66 -7.41 -13.59
N LEU A 75 1.46 -7.94 -12.66
CA LEU A 75 2.91 -7.91 -12.72
C LEU A 75 3.39 -9.13 -13.51
N LYS A 76 4.40 -8.93 -14.35
CA LYS A 76 4.92 -9.98 -15.22
C LYS A 76 5.65 -11.05 -14.39
N LYS A 77 5.64 -12.28 -14.88
CA LYS A 77 6.58 -13.32 -14.41
C LYS A 77 8.02 -12.77 -14.48
N GLY A 78 8.82 -13.08 -13.46
CA GLY A 78 10.18 -12.57 -13.32
C GLY A 78 10.29 -11.15 -12.75
N THR A 79 9.17 -10.49 -12.40
CA THR A 79 9.24 -9.21 -11.67
C THR A 79 10.01 -9.39 -10.36
N THR A 80 11.08 -8.62 -10.20
CA THR A 80 11.92 -8.65 -8.99
C THR A 80 11.46 -7.60 -7.99
N PHE A 81 11.10 -8.07 -6.80
CA PHE A 81 10.80 -7.29 -5.63
C PHE A 81 12.03 -7.14 -4.74
N SER A 82 12.02 -6.07 -3.96
CA SER A 82 12.99 -5.78 -2.92
C SER A 82 12.28 -5.62 -1.58
N ARG A 83 12.87 -6.22 -0.54
CA ARG A 83 12.43 -6.10 0.86
C ARG A 83 13.65 -5.87 1.75
N ILE A 84 13.47 -5.06 2.80
CA ILE A 84 14.51 -4.78 3.80
C ILE A 84 14.08 -5.43 5.11
N GLN A 85 15.00 -6.11 5.80
CA GLN A 85 14.74 -6.79 7.08
C GLN A 85 16.04 -7.08 7.84
N THR A 86 15.94 -7.61 9.07
CA THR A 86 17.08 -7.94 9.94
C THR A 86 17.49 -9.42 9.90
N SER A 87 16.67 -10.31 9.32
CA SER A 87 17.03 -11.72 9.07
C SER A 87 17.40 -11.97 7.61
N LYS A 88 18.15 -13.04 7.35
CA LYS A 88 18.37 -13.57 5.99
C LYS A 88 17.19 -14.42 5.50
N ASP A 89 16.36 -14.89 6.42
CA ASP A 89 15.33 -15.87 6.12
C ASP A 89 14.21 -15.26 5.28
N PHE A 90 13.73 -16.04 4.32
CA PHE A 90 12.59 -15.64 3.51
C PHE A 90 11.31 -16.17 4.16
N GLU A 91 10.41 -15.24 4.46
CA GLU A 91 9.16 -15.53 5.17
C GLU A 91 8.23 -16.40 4.32
N ASN A 92 7.53 -17.33 4.96
CA ASN A 92 6.49 -18.17 4.34
C ASN A 92 5.06 -17.61 4.51
N PHE A 93 4.92 -16.43 5.12
CA PHE A 93 3.66 -15.71 5.31
C PHE A 93 3.62 -14.41 4.50
N ALA A 94 2.46 -13.73 4.49
CA ALA A 94 2.28 -12.51 3.72
C ALA A 94 3.30 -11.43 4.09
N PHE A 95 3.97 -10.85 3.09
CA PHE A 95 5.07 -9.92 3.34
C PHE A 95 5.02 -8.67 2.45
N TYR A 96 5.55 -7.57 2.99
CA TYR A 96 5.69 -6.30 2.31
C TYR A 96 6.94 -6.28 1.42
N ALA A 97 6.79 -5.87 0.17
CA ALA A 97 7.90 -5.68 -0.76
C ALA A 97 7.56 -4.63 -1.84
N THR A 98 8.54 -4.21 -2.63
CA THR A 98 8.30 -3.33 -3.77
C THR A 98 9.15 -3.72 -4.97
N TYR A 99 8.60 -3.57 -6.17
CA TYR A 99 9.34 -3.75 -7.42
C TYR A 99 9.89 -2.43 -7.99
N LEU A 100 9.57 -1.29 -7.37
CA LEU A 100 10.10 0.00 -7.81
C LEU A 100 11.42 0.33 -7.12
N LYS A 101 12.42 0.70 -7.93
CA LYS A 101 13.73 1.09 -7.41
C LYS A 101 13.65 2.27 -6.44
N THR A 102 12.85 3.29 -6.76
CA THR A 102 12.69 4.47 -5.90
C THR A 102 12.10 4.14 -4.53
N ASP A 103 11.18 3.19 -4.47
CA ASP A 103 10.59 2.76 -3.19
C ASP A 103 11.57 1.86 -2.44
N SER A 104 12.28 0.98 -3.14
CA SER A 104 13.34 0.16 -2.56
C SER A 104 14.44 1.01 -1.92
N ASP A 105 14.89 2.07 -2.59
CA ASP A 105 15.93 2.98 -2.07
C ASP A 105 15.41 3.77 -0.87
N LYS A 106 14.12 4.14 -0.89
CA LYS A 106 13.45 4.78 0.22
C LYS A 106 13.37 3.88 1.45
N TYR A 107 12.98 2.62 1.28
CA TYR A 107 12.97 1.65 2.38
C TYR A 107 14.37 1.36 2.90
N MET A 108 15.35 1.24 2.00
CA MET A 108 16.75 1.10 2.38
C MET A 108 17.20 2.24 3.32
N GLY A 109 16.88 3.48 2.95
CA GLY A 109 17.23 4.66 3.75
C GLY A 109 16.42 4.78 5.03
N LEU A 110 15.10 4.93 4.91
CA LEU A 110 14.22 5.23 6.05
C LEU A 110 14.06 4.05 6.99
N PHE A 111 13.65 2.88 6.47
CA PHE A 111 13.42 1.70 7.30
C PHE A 111 14.75 1.06 7.75
N GLY A 112 15.71 0.91 6.85
CA GLY A 112 17.05 0.41 7.19
C GLY A 112 17.73 1.23 8.29
N LYS A 113 17.67 2.58 8.23
CA LYS A 113 18.16 3.43 9.31
C LYS A 113 17.34 3.26 10.58
N ASN A 114 16.02 3.23 10.49
CA ASN A 114 15.13 3.09 11.65
C ASN A 114 15.43 1.81 12.46
N LEU A 115 15.64 0.67 11.80
CA LEU A 115 16.00 -0.61 12.44
C LEU A 115 17.22 -0.45 13.34
N THR A 116 18.32 0.07 12.79
CA THR A 116 19.57 0.26 13.55
C THR A 116 19.46 1.34 14.62
N SER A 117 18.76 2.44 14.36
CA SER A 117 18.57 3.52 15.32
C SER A 117 17.71 3.09 16.51
N ARG A 118 16.66 2.28 16.30
CA ARG A 118 15.81 1.75 17.37
C ARG A 118 16.59 0.80 18.27
N ALA A 119 17.40 -0.09 17.70
CA ALA A 119 18.26 -0.98 18.48
C ALA A 119 19.24 -0.18 19.37
N LYS A 120 19.87 0.85 18.81
CA LYS A 120 20.77 1.75 19.56
C LYS A 120 20.04 2.49 20.67
N ALA A 121 18.84 3.00 20.41
CA ALA A 121 18.04 3.71 21.41
C ALA A 121 17.59 2.79 22.55
N ALA A 122 17.13 1.57 22.23
CA ALA A 122 16.75 0.57 23.22
C ALA A 122 17.93 0.16 24.11
N ALA A 123 19.12 -0.08 23.51
CA ALA A 123 20.34 -0.35 24.28
C ALA A 123 20.69 0.80 25.22
N LYS A 124 20.66 2.05 24.73
CA LYS A 124 20.94 3.25 25.55
C LYS A 124 19.93 3.44 26.69
N GLN A 125 18.66 3.14 26.45
CA GLN A 125 17.63 3.20 27.49
C GLN A 125 17.86 2.13 28.57
N ALA A 126 18.18 0.90 28.16
CA ALA A 126 18.49 -0.17 29.09
C ALA A 126 19.75 0.13 29.93
N GLU A 127 20.79 0.71 29.33
CA GLU A 127 21.98 1.16 30.06
C GLU A 127 21.66 2.24 31.10
N LYS A 128 20.82 3.22 30.73
CA LYS A 128 20.36 4.25 31.67
C LYS A 128 19.59 3.63 32.85
N GLN A 129 18.73 2.65 32.55
CA GLN A 129 17.98 1.92 33.58
C GLN A 129 18.93 1.13 34.49
N ALA A 130 19.89 0.39 33.93
CA ALA A 130 20.86 -0.38 34.70
C ALA A 130 21.71 0.50 35.62
N ASN A 131 22.15 1.66 35.15
CA ASN A 131 22.91 2.63 35.96
C ASN A 131 22.06 3.22 37.10
N ALA A 132 20.76 3.40 36.87
CA ALA A 132 19.84 3.95 37.88
C ALA A 132 19.44 2.90 38.93
N SER A 133 19.24 1.64 38.53
CA SER A 133 18.81 0.57 39.43
C SER A 133 19.96 -0.11 40.17
N GLY A 134 21.17 -0.12 39.60
CA GLY A 134 22.31 -0.88 40.12
C GLY A 134 22.12 -2.40 40.08
N SER A 135 21.02 -2.88 39.48
CA SER A 135 20.66 -4.30 39.46
C SER A 135 21.48 -5.07 38.44
N LYS A 136 21.99 -6.25 38.86
CA LYS A 136 22.69 -7.18 37.97
C LYS A 136 21.84 -7.60 36.78
N THR A 137 20.53 -7.83 36.99
CA THR A 137 19.58 -8.20 35.94
C THR A 137 19.45 -7.11 34.87
N ASP A 138 19.35 -5.85 35.27
CA ASP A 138 19.26 -4.74 34.33
C ASP A 138 20.59 -4.53 33.58
N ALA A 139 21.73 -4.73 34.27
CA ALA A 139 23.05 -4.65 33.65
C ALA A 139 23.25 -5.73 32.57
N ASP A 140 22.81 -6.97 32.84
CA ASP A 140 22.89 -8.07 31.87
C ASP A 140 21.99 -7.83 30.66
N LYS A 141 20.75 -7.35 30.89
CA LYS A 141 19.84 -6.95 29.82
C LYS A 141 20.41 -5.81 28.96
N ALA A 142 21.03 -4.80 29.58
CA ALA A 142 21.69 -3.71 28.88
C ALA A 142 22.84 -4.21 28.00
N LYS A 143 23.67 -5.12 28.52
CA LYS A 143 24.77 -5.76 27.78
C LYS A 143 24.27 -6.58 26.59
N GLU A 144 23.19 -7.33 26.76
CA GLU A 144 22.55 -8.10 25.69
C GLU A 144 22.05 -7.17 24.56
N LEU A 145 21.28 -6.13 24.90
CA LEU A 145 20.73 -5.18 23.93
C LEU A 145 21.84 -4.39 23.22
N ARG A 146 22.90 -4.00 23.93
CA ARG A 146 24.08 -3.36 23.33
C ARG A 146 24.77 -4.28 22.33
N SER A 147 24.96 -5.55 22.71
CA SER A 147 25.56 -6.55 21.84
C SER A 147 24.71 -6.80 20.59
N ALA A 148 23.39 -6.93 20.75
CA ALA A 148 22.44 -7.05 19.64
C ALA A 148 22.47 -5.82 18.73
N SER A 149 22.50 -4.61 19.29
CA SER A 149 22.58 -3.36 18.51
C SER A 149 23.89 -3.24 17.74
N ASN A 150 25.03 -3.59 18.33
CA ASN A 150 26.34 -3.51 17.68
C ASN A 150 26.49 -4.51 16.53
N ASN A 151 25.87 -5.68 16.68
CA ASN A 151 25.93 -6.76 15.69
C ASN A 151 24.72 -6.76 14.72
N MET A 152 23.82 -5.78 14.82
CA MET A 152 22.63 -5.72 13.98
C MET A 152 23.00 -5.57 12.51
N LYS A 153 22.56 -6.56 11.72
CA LYS A 153 22.69 -6.55 10.27
C LYS A 153 21.34 -6.20 9.66
N VAL A 154 21.39 -5.44 8.58
CA VAL A 154 20.25 -5.17 7.73
C VAL A 154 20.51 -5.85 6.40
N TYR A 155 19.52 -6.57 5.89
CA TYR A 155 19.58 -7.31 4.64
C TYR A 155 18.57 -6.74 3.65
N GLN A 156 18.95 -6.74 2.38
CA GLN A 156 18.06 -6.57 1.26
C GLN A 156 17.84 -7.94 0.61
N LEU A 157 16.57 -8.37 0.60
CA LEU A 157 16.15 -9.56 -0.11
C LEU A 157 15.69 -9.14 -1.51
N LYS A 158 16.12 -9.91 -2.52
CA LYS A 158 15.58 -9.89 -3.87
C LYS A 158 14.70 -11.10 -4.05
N ILE A 159 13.44 -10.86 -4.41
CA ILE A 159 12.41 -11.88 -4.50
C ILE A 159 11.85 -11.82 -5.92
N SER A 160 11.79 -12.93 -6.64
CA SER A 160 11.33 -12.96 -8.03
C SER A 160 9.97 -13.62 -8.13
N ALA A 161 9.06 -13.02 -8.90
CA ALA A 161 7.79 -13.64 -9.25
C ALA A 161 8.02 -14.88 -10.12
N THR A 162 7.58 -16.05 -9.67
CA THR A 162 7.64 -17.29 -10.44
C THR A 162 6.55 -17.36 -11.50
N ASP A 163 5.46 -16.61 -11.28
CA ASP A 163 4.30 -16.48 -12.16
C ASP A 163 3.86 -15.03 -12.36
N LYS A 164 2.81 -14.82 -13.17
CA LYS A 164 2.15 -13.52 -13.28
C LYS A 164 1.40 -13.23 -11.99
N LEU A 165 1.65 -12.07 -11.37
CA LEU A 165 0.99 -11.69 -10.12
C LEU A 165 -0.16 -10.75 -10.41
N LYS A 166 -1.39 -11.15 -10.07
CA LYS A 166 -2.57 -10.29 -10.17
C LYS A 166 -2.76 -9.50 -8.88
N VAL A 167 -3.12 -8.23 -9.05
CA VAL A 167 -3.33 -7.25 -7.98
C VAL A 167 -4.71 -6.61 -8.18
N PRO A 168 -5.63 -6.71 -7.22
CA PRO A 168 -6.97 -6.15 -7.38
C PRO A 168 -6.92 -4.62 -7.44
N SER A 169 -7.89 -4.03 -8.14
CA SER A 169 -8.21 -2.61 -8.04
C SER A 169 -8.82 -2.28 -6.68
N ASP A 170 -8.85 -0.99 -6.32
CA ASP A 170 -9.50 -0.54 -5.09
C ASP A 170 -10.98 -0.92 -5.06
N GLU A 171 -11.65 -0.81 -6.21
CA GLU A 171 -13.03 -1.23 -6.37
C GLU A 171 -13.21 -2.73 -6.13
N ASN A 172 -12.38 -3.55 -6.77
CA ASN A 172 -12.51 -4.99 -6.68
C ASN A 172 -12.19 -5.47 -5.27
N ALA A 173 -11.12 -4.97 -4.67
CA ALA A 173 -10.79 -5.26 -3.27
C ALA A 173 -11.92 -4.79 -2.34
N GLY A 174 -12.44 -3.57 -2.54
CA GLY A 174 -13.59 -3.03 -1.80
C GLY A 174 -14.84 -3.90 -1.91
N PHE A 175 -15.17 -4.38 -3.11
CA PHE A 175 -16.32 -5.26 -3.33
C PHE A 175 -16.13 -6.63 -2.69
N ILE A 176 -14.91 -7.19 -2.75
CA ILE A 176 -14.56 -8.46 -2.11
C ILE A 176 -14.68 -8.32 -0.58
N THR A 177 -14.11 -7.27 -0.01
CA THR A 177 -14.24 -6.96 1.43
C THR A 177 -15.71 -6.82 1.81
N ALA A 178 -16.50 -6.03 1.07
CA ALA A 178 -17.91 -5.84 1.36
C ALA A 178 -18.73 -7.14 1.32
N ASN A 179 -18.44 -8.04 0.38
CA ASN A 179 -19.09 -9.35 0.35
C ASN A 179 -18.71 -10.21 1.56
N LEU A 180 -17.45 -10.16 2.00
CA LEU A 180 -17.02 -10.88 3.20
C LEU A 180 -17.67 -10.32 4.48
N LEU A 181 -18.00 -9.02 4.53
CA LEU A 181 -18.70 -8.42 5.69
C LEU A 181 -20.12 -8.97 5.91
N LYS A 182 -20.67 -9.75 4.97
CA LYS A 182 -21.93 -10.49 5.16
C LYS A 182 -21.76 -11.62 6.21
N ASP A 183 -20.54 -12.12 6.36
CA ASP A 183 -20.16 -13.02 7.44
C ASP A 183 -19.97 -12.20 8.73
N LYS A 184 -20.79 -12.47 9.74
CA LYS A 184 -20.78 -11.76 11.02
C LYS A 184 -19.45 -11.89 11.76
N SER A 185 -18.78 -13.05 11.65
CA SER A 185 -17.49 -13.29 12.30
C SER A 185 -16.39 -12.45 11.66
N PHE A 186 -16.37 -12.40 10.33
CA PHE A 186 -15.44 -11.56 9.59
C PHE A 186 -15.69 -10.07 9.87
N LYS A 187 -16.95 -9.63 9.86
CA LYS A 187 -17.32 -8.26 10.19
C LYS A 187 -16.83 -7.85 11.59
N LYS A 188 -17.08 -8.68 12.61
CA LYS A 188 -16.63 -8.42 13.99
C LYS A 188 -15.11 -8.31 14.08
N ASN A 189 -14.38 -9.18 13.35
CA ASN A 189 -12.93 -9.14 13.32
C ASN A 189 -12.38 -7.87 12.63
N VAL A 190 -13.03 -7.43 11.54
CA VAL A 190 -12.69 -6.15 10.88
C VAL A 190 -12.96 -4.98 11.82
N GLU A 191 -14.13 -4.93 12.47
CA GLU A 191 -14.46 -3.86 13.44
C GLU A 191 -13.44 -3.78 14.57
N ALA A 192 -13.04 -4.92 15.15
CA ALA A 192 -12.01 -4.98 16.19
C ALA A 192 -10.64 -4.49 15.69
N SER A 193 -10.23 -4.92 14.48
CA SER A 193 -8.96 -4.50 13.88
C SER A 193 -8.93 -2.99 13.57
N LEU A 194 -10.05 -2.42 13.10
CA LEU A 194 -10.16 -0.97 12.88
C LEU A 194 -10.11 -0.19 14.20
N ALA A 195 -10.79 -0.67 15.24
CA ALA A 195 -10.79 -0.01 16.55
C ALA A 195 -9.37 0.04 17.16
N ASP A 196 -8.68 -1.11 17.19
CA ASP A 196 -7.30 -1.22 17.66
C ASP A 196 -6.33 -0.33 16.84
N SER A 197 -6.49 -0.32 15.52
CA SER A 197 -5.68 0.51 14.64
C SER A 197 -5.93 2.00 14.86
N LYS A 198 -7.19 2.42 15.01
CA LYS A 198 -7.56 3.81 15.25
C LYS A 198 -6.99 4.34 16.57
N GLU A 199 -6.86 3.49 17.58
CA GLU A 199 -6.21 3.84 18.85
C GLU A 199 -4.70 4.07 18.68
N LYS A 200 -4.04 3.29 17.82
CA LYS A 200 -2.59 3.35 17.60
C LYS A 200 -2.18 4.39 16.55
N MET A 201 -3.03 4.65 15.56
CA MET A 201 -2.72 5.43 14.36
C MET A 201 -3.34 6.83 14.39
N ARG A 202 -2.66 7.79 15.01
CA ARG A 202 -3.23 9.12 15.32
C ARG A 202 -3.12 10.18 14.22
N ARG A 203 -2.63 9.86 13.01
CA ARG A 203 -2.50 10.88 11.95
C ARG A 203 -3.89 11.34 11.46
N PRO A 204 -4.12 12.63 11.18
CA PRO A 204 -5.45 13.12 10.78
C PRO A 204 -6.07 12.38 9.59
N ALA A 205 -5.28 12.11 8.54
CA ALA A 205 -5.77 11.38 7.36
C ALA A 205 -6.19 9.93 7.68
N GLN A 206 -5.48 9.26 8.60
CA GLN A 206 -5.83 7.92 9.08
C GLN A 206 -7.16 7.97 9.85
N GLN A 207 -7.30 8.93 10.76
CA GLN A 207 -8.52 9.10 11.57
C GLN A 207 -9.76 9.39 10.71
N ILE A 208 -9.62 10.19 9.65
CA ILE A 208 -10.70 10.43 8.69
C ILE A 208 -11.10 9.13 7.99
N LEU A 209 -10.12 8.34 7.51
CA LEU A 209 -10.39 7.06 6.86
C LEU A 209 -11.09 6.07 7.80
N PHE A 210 -10.61 5.92 9.03
CA PHE A 210 -11.23 5.06 10.02
C PHE A 210 -12.66 5.48 10.33
N LYS A 211 -12.93 6.79 10.50
CA LYS A 211 -14.29 7.30 10.73
C LYS A 211 -15.22 7.01 9.55
N GLN A 212 -14.73 7.16 8.31
CA GLN A 212 -15.49 6.81 7.11
C GLN A 212 -15.82 5.32 7.06
N ALA A 213 -14.85 4.46 7.36
CA ALA A 213 -15.04 3.02 7.40
C ALA A 213 -15.98 2.57 8.52
N GLU A 214 -15.85 3.10 9.74
CA GLU A 214 -16.76 2.83 10.86
C GLU A 214 -18.21 3.22 10.52
N ASN A 215 -18.41 4.38 9.89
CA ASN A 215 -19.73 4.80 9.45
C ASN A 215 -20.30 3.88 8.36
N ALA A 216 -19.47 3.45 7.42
CA ALA A 216 -19.87 2.49 6.40
C ALA A 216 -20.23 1.12 7.01
N LEU A 217 -19.47 0.64 8.00
CA LEU A 217 -19.70 -0.65 8.67
C LEU A 217 -21.05 -0.74 9.41
N LYS A 218 -21.67 0.40 9.75
CA LYS A 218 -23.03 0.45 10.32
C LYS A 218 -24.13 0.11 9.29
N LYS A 219 -23.82 0.18 7.99
CA LYS A 219 -24.77 -0.11 6.90
C LYS A 219 -24.80 -1.61 6.57
N ASP A 220 -25.88 -2.04 5.91
CA ASP A 220 -25.92 -3.33 5.23
C ASP A 220 -24.85 -3.34 4.12
N PRO A 221 -23.93 -4.32 4.07
CA PRO A 221 -22.95 -4.44 2.99
C PRO A 221 -23.55 -4.43 1.57
N ASN A 222 -24.81 -4.87 1.38
CA ASN A 222 -25.49 -4.82 0.09
C ASN A 222 -25.85 -3.40 -0.37
N THR A 223 -26.06 -2.47 0.57
CA THR A 223 -26.49 -1.10 0.29
C THR A 223 -25.34 -0.09 0.29
N MET A 224 -24.13 -0.52 0.67
CA MET A 224 -22.95 0.33 0.63
C MET A 224 -22.66 0.85 -0.78
N THR A 225 -22.42 2.16 -0.87
CA THR A 225 -21.93 2.81 -2.09
C THR A 225 -20.53 2.33 -2.45
N LYS A 226 -20.12 2.58 -3.69
CA LYS A 226 -18.77 2.25 -4.17
C LYS A 226 -17.66 2.87 -3.30
N SER A 227 -17.81 4.13 -2.90
CA SER A 227 -16.84 4.83 -2.06
C SER A 227 -16.75 4.26 -0.65
N GLU A 228 -17.88 3.84 -0.07
CA GLU A 228 -17.92 3.21 1.26
C GLU A 228 -17.22 1.86 1.26
N LYS A 229 -17.47 1.02 0.25
CA LYS A 229 -16.77 -0.27 0.08
C LYS A 229 -15.25 -0.08 0.01
N VAL A 230 -14.80 0.92 -0.76
CA VAL A 230 -13.38 1.26 -0.86
C VAL A 230 -12.84 1.80 0.47
N ALA A 231 -13.59 2.65 1.18
CA ALA A 231 -13.15 3.18 2.48
C ALA A 231 -12.95 2.07 3.51
N VAL A 232 -13.89 1.11 3.60
CA VAL A 232 -13.76 -0.04 4.49
C VAL A 232 -12.55 -0.90 4.10
N TYR A 233 -12.37 -1.19 2.81
CA TYR A 233 -11.19 -1.93 2.35
C TYR A 233 -9.88 -1.21 2.69
N LYS A 234 -9.77 0.09 2.41
CA LYS A 234 -8.53 0.84 2.68
C LYS A 234 -8.25 0.96 4.18
N ALA A 235 -9.27 1.16 5.00
CA ALA A 235 -9.13 1.13 6.47
C ALA A 235 -8.67 -0.24 6.95
N PHE A 236 -9.30 -1.32 6.47
CA PHE A 236 -8.91 -2.67 6.82
C PHE A 236 -7.49 -3.00 6.35
N ASN A 237 -7.12 -2.57 5.14
CA ASN A 237 -5.79 -2.72 4.59
C ASN A 237 -4.72 -1.99 5.42
N LEU A 238 -5.02 -0.75 5.82
CA LEU A 238 -4.18 0.03 6.74
C LEU A 238 -4.02 -0.69 8.08
N SER A 239 -5.08 -1.36 8.54
CA SER A 239 -5.06 -2.09 9.80
C SER A 239 -4.20 -3.34 9.77
N LEU A 240 -3.85 -3.91 8.61
CA LEU A 240 -3.08 -5.17 8.44
C LEU A 240 -1.66 -5.17 9.07
N THR A 241 -1.28 -4.09 9.74
CA THR A 241 0.02 -3.92 10.39
C THR A 241 0.05 -4.45 11.83
N ASN A 242 -1.09 -4.85 12.42
CA ASN A 242 -1.11 -5.36 13.79
C ASN A 242 -1.21 -6.90 13.80
N HIS A 243 -0.85 -7.50 14.93
CA HIS A 243 -0.78 -8.96 15.05
C HIS A 243 -1.64 -9.47 16.22
N ASN A 244 -2.81 -8.85 16.42
CA ASN A 244 -3.81 -9.41 17.34
C ASN A 244 -4.58 -10.56 16.67
N THR A 245 -5.21 -11.42 17.47
CA THR A 245 -5.84 -12.65 16.98
C THR A 245 -7.02 -12.41 16.04
N GLN A 246 -7.85 -11.41 16.33
CA GLN A 246 -8.99 -11.05 15.48
C GLN A 246 -8.53 -10.55 14.11
N GLU A 247 -7.48 -9.73 14.10
CA GLU A 247 -6.91 -9.21 12.88
C GLU A 247 -6.34 -10.35 12.05
N VAL A 248 -5.48 -11.21 12.61
CA VAL A 248 -4.93 -12.38 11.91
C VAL A 248 -6.04 -13.23 11.29
N ALA A 249 -7.14 -13.46 12.02
CA ALA A 249 -8.30 -14.17 11.49
C ALA A 249 -8.95 -13.45 10.29
N ALA A 250 -9.14 -12.12 10.37
CA ALA A 250 -9.64 -11.32 9.25
C ALA A 250 -8.66 -11.33 8.06
N GLN A 251 -7.34 -11.17 8.29
CA GLN A 251 -6.32 -11.18 7.24
C GLN A 251 -6.35 -12.52 6.49
N ASN A 252 -6.31 -13.63 7.24
CA ASN A 252 -6.33 -14.98 6.67
C ASN A 252 -7.58 -15.22 5.84
N ARG A 253 -8.75 -14.82 6.34
CA ARG A 253 -10.02 -14.93 5.61
C ARG A 253 -10.00 -14.11 4.32
N PHE A 254 -9.51 -12.88 4.39
CA PHE A 254 -9.45 -11.98 3.24
C PHE A 254 -8.46 -12.45 2.17
N TYR A 255 -7.24 -12.81 2.54
CA TYR A 255 -6.24 -13.32 1.60
C TYR A 255 -6.66 -14.65 0.98
N SER A 256 -7.32 -15.53 1.74
CA SER A 256 -7.89 -16.76 1.20
C SER A 256 -8.92 -16.47 0.12
N GLU A 257 -9.81 -15.50 0.33
CA GLU A 257 -10.80 -15.11 -0.68
C GLU A 257 -10.17 -14.44 -1.91
N LEU A 258 -9.13 -13.63 -1.72
CA LEU A 258 -8.35 -13.05 -2.82
C LEU A 258 -7.65 -14.14 -3.65
N LYS A 259 -6.99 -15.11 -2.99
CA LYS A 259 -6.32 -16.25 -3.65
C LYS A 259 -7.32 -17.11 -4.43
N LYS A 260 -8.50 -17.40 -3.87
CA LYS A 260 -9.60 -18.08 -4.58
C LYS A 260 -10.04 -17.34 -5.85
N LYS A 261 -9.98 -16.01 -5.86
CA LYS A 261 -10.28 -15.18 -7.05
C LYS A 261 -9.07 -14.99 -7.98
N GLY A 262 -7.94 -15.63 -7.66
CA GLY A 262 -6.73 -15.65 -8.49
C GLY A 262 -5.84 -14.41 -8.33
N TYR A 263 -5.99 -13.65 -7.25
CA TYR A 263 -5.06 -12.58 -6.88
C TYR A 263 -3.89 -13.13 -6.06
N ASN A 264 -2.74 -12.48 -6.16
CA ASN A 264 -1.50 -12.92 -5.50
C ASN A 264 -0.91 -11.87 -4.55
N ALA A 265 -1.18 -10.59 -4.85
CA ALA A 265 -0.66 -9.46 -4.11
C ALA A 265 -1.68 -8.32 -4.09
N LEU A 266 -1.47 -7.35 -3.21
CA LEU A 266 -2.30 -6.16 -3.05
C LEU A 266 -1.44 -4.94 -2.74
N LEU A 267 -1.98 -3.74 -2.99
CA LEU A 267 -1.28 -2.50 -2.68
C LEU A 267 -1.32 -2.24 -1.17
N ASP A 268 -0.19 -1.87 -0.59
CA ASP A 268 -0.11 -1.49 0.83
C ASP A 268 -0.45 0.00 1.00
N TYR A 269 -1.63 0.27 1.53
CA TYR A 269 -2.10 1.63 1.76
C TYR A 269 -1.39 2.33 2.91
N ASN A 270 -0.91 1.59 3.91
CA ASN A 270 -0.12 2.18 4.98
C ASN A 270 1.12 2.84 4.39
N ASP A 271 1.92 2.11 3.62
CA ASP A 271 3.16 2.67 3.06
C ASP A 271 2.93 3.66 1.92
N LYS A 272 1.80 3.53 1.21
CA LYS A 272 1.47 4.40 0.08
C LYS A 272 0.98 5.78 0.50
N GLU A 273 -0.01 5.83 1.40
CA GLU A 273 -0.78 7.05 1.68
C GLU A 273 -0.63 7.53 3.12
N TYR A 274 -0.51 6.61 4.08
CA TYR A 274 -0.76 6.94 5.50
C TYR A 274 0.49 6.98 6.39
N SER A 275 1.56 6.29 6.01
CA SER A 275 2.85 6.34 6.69
C SER A 275 3.69 7.50 6.17
N SER A 276 4.86 7.68 6.76
CA SER A 276 5.83 8.67 6.32
C SER A 276 6.66 8.24 5.11
N TYR A 277 6.52 6.99 4.64
CA TYR A 277 7.24 6.50 3.46
C TYR A 277 6.67 7.09 2.17
N HIS A 278 5.35 7.21 2.02
CA HIS A 278 4.71 7.65 0.77
C HIS A 278 5.28 6.91 -0.46
N ALA A 279 5.38 5.58 -0.36
CA ALA A 279 5.86 4.71 -1.43
C ALA A 279 4.87 4.70 -2.61
N LYS A 280 5.37 4.52 -3.84
CA LYS A 280 4.52 4.57 -5.04
C LYS A 280 3.81 3.24 -5.28
N ARG A 281 4.53 2.13 -5.15
CA ARG A 281 4.08 0.74 -5.36
C ARG A 281 4.59 -0.17 -4.23
N PRO A 282 4.17 0.08 -2.99
CA PRO A 282 4.37 -0.87 -1.91
C PRO A 282 3.35 -2.01 -2.06
N MET A 283 3.81 -3.25 -2.03
CA MET A 283 3.00 -4.44 -2.28
C MET A 283 3.00 -5.32 -1.02
N ILE A 284 1.83 -5.83 -0.64
CA ILE A 284 1.71 -6.99 0.23
C ILE A 284 1.56 -8.21 -0.68
N ILE A 285 2.55 -9.09 -0.67
CA ILE A 285 2.51 -10.38 -1.36
C ILE A 285 1.98 -11.40 -0.36
N PHE A 286 0.75 -11.88 -0.58
CA PHE A 286 0.10 -12.84 0.32
C PHE A 286 0.09 -14.26 -0.23
N ASP A 287 0.26 -14.43 -1.55
CA ASP A 287 0.43 -15.73 -2.18
C ASP A 287 1.91 -16.06 -2.33
N THR A 288 2.51 -16.59 -1.26
CA THR A 288 3.96 -16.83 -1.17
C THR A 288 4.46 -17.91 -2.12
N ASP A 289 3.58 -18.80 -2.60
CA ASP A 289 3.90 -19.82 -3.61
C ASP A 289 4.23 -19.21 -4.99
N SER A 290 3.75 -17.99 -5.25
CA SER A 290 3.90 -17.28 -6.54
C SER A 290 5.23 -16.51 -6.67
N VAL A 291 6.12 -16.66 -5.68
CA VAL A 291 7.38 -15.94 -5.58
C VAL A 291 8.47 -16.85 -5.01
N LYS A 292 9.74 -16.51 -5.28
CA LYS A 292 10.88 -17.19 -4.67
C LYS A 292 11.98 -16.21 -4.31
N LEU A 293 12.71 -16.52 -3.25
CA LEU A 293 13.94 -15.81 -2.92
C LEU A 293 14.96 -16.00 -4.06
N GLN A 294 15.51 -14.88 -4.55
CA GLN A 294 16.53 -14.87 -5.59
C GLN A 294 17.91 -14.57 -5.01
N ALA A 295 17.99 -13.60 -4.10
CA ALA A 295 19.25 -13.24 -3.47
C ALA A 295 19.03 -12.55 -2.12
N VAL A 296 20.02 -12.66 -1.24
CA VAL A 296 20.12 -11.93 0.02
C VAL A 296 21.42 -11.16 0.02
N THR A 297 21.37 -9.87 0.32
CA THR A 297 22.58 -9.03 0.38
C THR A 297 22.58 -8.24 1.68
N GLN A 298 23.66 -8.31 2.45
CA GLN A 298 23.83 -7.42 3.60
C GLN A 298 24.01 -5.99 3.08
N THR A 299 23.27 -5.04 3.65
CA THR A 299 23.30 -3.65 3.21
C THR A 299 24.58 -2.96 3.69
N ASN A 300 25.09 -2.01 2.89
CA ASN A 300 26.21 -1.19 3.30
C ASN A 300 25.70 0.00 4.14
N PRO A 301 26.14 0.17 5.40
CA PRO A 301 25.69 1.28 6.25
C PRO A 301 25.89 2.66 5.62
N LYS A 302 26.98 2.87 4.85
CA LYS A 302 27.21 4.14 4.14
C LYS A 302 26.14 4.41 3.08
N ILE A 303 25.66 3.37 2.41
CA ILE A 303 24.57 3.49 1.43
C ILE A 303 23.24 3.77 2.15
N VAL A 304 22.96 3.05 3.24
CA VAL A 304 21.77 3.30 4.08
C VAL A 304 21.73 4.76 4.54
N ASP A 305 22.84 5.30 5.06
CA ASP A 305 22.91 6.68 5.52
C ASP A 305 22.76 7.70 4.38
N LYS A 306 23.33 7.42 3.20
CA LYS A 306 23.14 8.26 2.01
C LYS A 306 21.65 8.30 1.61
N MET A 307 21.00 7.14 1.55
CA MET A 307 19.58 7.06 1.21
C MET A 307 18.70 7.70 2.28
N TYR A 308 19.03 7.51 3.56
CA TYR A 308 18.33 8.13 4.67
C TYR A 308 18.34 9.65 4.54
N ARG A 309 19.51 10.28 4.34
CA ARG A 309 19.59 11.74 4.18
C ARG A 309 18.71 12.25 3.04
N LYS A 310 18.76 11.59 1.89
CA LYS A 310 17.94 11.95 0.72
C LYS A 310 16.44 11.81 0.98
N TYR A 311 15.99 10.65 1.45
CA TYR A 311 14.56 10.37 1.56
C TYR A 311 13.94 10.93 2.83
N ASN A 312 14.73 11.21 3.86
CA ASN A 312 14.27 11.89 5.07
C ASN A 312 13.96 13.36 4.80
N SER A 313 14.74 14.04 3.95
CA SER A 313 14.42 15.41 3.53
C SER A 313 13.15 15.45 2.68
N GLU A 314 12.97 14.52 1.75
CA GLU A 314 11.72 14.37 0.98
C GLU A 314 10.51 14.12 1.89
N ARG A 315 10.66 13.26 2.90
CA ARG A 315 9.62 12.96 3.90
C ARG A 315 9.23 14.21 4.68
N ILE A 316 10.22 14.94 5.22
CA ILE A 316 9.99 16.15 6.00
C ILE A 316 9.26 17.20 5.15
N ALA A 317 9.69 17.42 3.91
CA ALA A 317 9.03 18.37 3.01
C ALA A 317 7.56 18.01 2.73
N LYS A 318 7.25 16.73 2.57
CA LYS A 318 5.87 16.26 2.37
C LYS A 318 5.02 16.42 3.64
N GLU A 319 5.56 16.05 4.79
CA GLU A 319 4.86 16.17 6.07
C GLU A 319 4.69 17.64 6.47
N SER A 320 5.65 18.51 6.19
CA SER A 320 5.51 19.95 6.42
C SER A 320 4.38 20.53 5.59
N ILE A 321 4.32 20.24 4.27
CA ILE A 321 3.23 20.70 3.41
C ILE A 321 1.87 20.17 3.87
N ALA A 322 1.78 18.87 4.21
CA ALA A 322 0.54 18.28 4.70
C ALA A 322 0.09 18.90 6.03
N SER A 323 1.03 19.19 6.93
CA SER A 323 0.75 19.89 8.19
C SER A 323 0.33 21.35 7.96
N THR A 324 0.92 22.05 6.98
CA THR A 324 0.54 23.42 6.62
C THR A 324 -0.84 23.47 5.97
N ILE A 325 -1.22 22.51 5.13
CA ILE A 325 -2.59 22.42 4.58
C ILE A 325 -3.60 22.10 5.71
N GLY A 326 -3.24 21.23 6.65
CA GLY A 326 -4.05 20.95 7.84
C GLY A 326 -4.21 22.14 8.79
N VAL A 327 -3.22 23.05 8.83
CA VAL A 327 -3.27 24.32 9.57
C VAL A 327 -3.99 25.42 8.78
N LEU A 328 -3.86 25.46 7.45
CA LEU A 328 -4.60 26.38 6.57
C LEU A 328 -6.10 26.10 6.60
N GLY A 329 -6.52 24.84 6.74
CA GLY A 329 -7.91 24.49 7.03
C GLY A 329 -8.43 25.03 8.37
N LYS A 330 -7.56 25.52 9.26
CA LYS A 330 -7.90 26.16 10.53
C LYS A 330 -7.69 27.68 10.55
N ILE A 331 -7.01 28.28 9.56
CA ILE A 331 -6.65 29.71 9.56
C ILE A 331 -6.91 30.28 8.16
N GLY A 332 -8.15 30.75 7.96
CA GLY A 332 -8.76 30.92 6.64
C GLY A 332 -8.19 31.98 5.69
N ASN A 333 -7.12 32.72 5.99
CA ASN A 333 -6.75 33.92 5.21
C ASN A 333 -5.23 34.20 5.09
N LYS A 334 -4.42 33.26 4.58
CA LYS A 334 -3.03 33.58 4.15
C LYS A 334 -2.69 33.03 2.79
N THR A 335 -1.84 33.75 2.05
CA THR A 335 -1.50 33.45 0.65
C THR A 335 -0.37 32.39 0.54
N ILE A 336 -0.29 31.71 -0.61
CA ILE A 336 0.70 30.66 -0.91
C ILE A 336 2.15 31.13 -0.71
N SER A 337 2.41 32.44 -0.90
CA SER A 337 3.73 33.06 -0.71
C SER A 337 4.19 33.04 0.75
N GLU A 338 3.29 33.35 1.69
CA GLU A 338 3.58 33.37 3.13
C GLU A 338 3.86 31.95 3.67
N CYS A 339 3.22 30.95 3.07
CA CYS A 339 3.46 29.54 3.41
C CYS A 339 4.85 29.06 2.96
N ASN A 340 5.31 29.48 1.77
CA ASN A 340 6.64 29.13 1.27
C ASN A 340 7.76 29.72 2.13
N THR A 341 7.59 30.93 2.67
CA THR A 341 8.57 31.57 3.56
C THR A 341 8.66 30.86 4.92
N TYR A 342 7.52 30.43 5.48
CA TYR A 342 7.51 29.63 6.70
C TYR A 342 8.21 28.26 6.52
N VAL A 343 7.94 27.59 5.39
CA VAL A 343 8.57 26.31 5.03
C VAL A 343 10.08 26.46 4.84
N ARG A 344 10.54 27.49 4.12
CA ARG A 344 11.98 27.77 3.96
C ARG A 344 12.66 28.03 5.29
N ARG A 345 12.03 28.78 6.19
CA ARG A 345 12.57 29.05 7.53
C ARG A 345 12.72 27.77 8.36
N LYS A 346 11.67 26.93 8.42
CA LYS A 346 11.74 25.65 9.14
C LYS A 346 12.72 24.64 8.52
N MET A 347 12.90 24.69 7.21
CA MET A 347 13.88 23.87 6.50
C MET A 347 15.31 24.35 6.74
N SER A 348 15.52 25.66 6.90
CA SER A 348 16.80 26.26 7.28
C SER A 348 17.18 25.90 8.72
N ASP A 349 16.26 26.06 9.68
CA ASP A 349 16.48 25.78 11.11
C ASP A 349 16.75 24.28 11.42
N TYR A 350 16.34 23.39 10.52
CA TYR A 350 16.51 21.93 10.69
C TYR A 350 17.76 21.39 9.98
N LEU A 351 18.34 22.14 9.04
CA LEU A 351 19.54 21.77 8.28
C LEU A 351 20.82 22.45 8.80
N SER A 352 20.70 23.48 9.63
CA SER A 352 21.72 23.92 10.61
C SER A 352 21.76 22.97 11.80
#